data_AF-A0A931UWZ1-F1
#
_entry.id   AF-A0A931UWZ1-F1
#
_cell.length_a   1.000
_cell.length_b   1.000
_cell.length_c   1.000
_cell.angle_alpha   90.00
_cell.angle_beta   90.00
_cell.angle_gamma   90.00
#
_symmetry.space_group_name_H-M   'P 1'
#
loop_
_entity.id
_entity.type
_entity.pdbx_description
1 polymer ?
#
loop_
_entity_poly.entity_id
_entity_poly.type
_entity_poly.pdbx_seq_one_letter_code
_entity_poly.pdbx_strand_id
1 'polypeptide(L)'
;MFRLLIGTYLPFVLSALWAAIVLRLIAREPRYALPVLVVALIWIVPLAIARIRQRRLLMRGNVPEVLEAWAPVLQTTPYPETIQPLLVATAYAANGWIEQAREAVRRAKKGEAWSAADEQRRIVDTLLEAFDGDRERAVRLAIEFDKLPLPPVGVFLRRRISALRAGLGALARAFARTPEPGDRRLLIAAAKSSPLFHWAFSYAAAIVAIDDGDAKAARRAIAGAPAWPTASVFRAFHQELEQQIARIEAIRSA
;
A
#
# COMPACT_ATOMS: atom_id res chain seq x y z
N MET A 1 10.00 17.60 -33.19
CA MET A 1 9.88 18.06 -31.79
C MET A 1 8.56 18.81 -31.48
N PHE A 2 7.97 19.55 -32.42
CA PHE A 2 6.72 20.31 -32.20
C PHE A 2 5.41 19.49 -32.15
N ARG A 3 5.33 18.34 -32.85
CA ARG A 3 4.12 17.48 -32.88
C ARG A 3 3.85 16.70 -31.59
N LEU A 4 4.84 16.52 -30.72
CA LEU A 4 4.72 15.76 -29.47
C LEU A 4 4.20 16.60 -28.29
N LEU A 5 4.33 17.93 -28.34
CA LEU A 5 3.81 18.81 -27.28
C LEU A 5 2.30 19.05 -27.44
N ILE A 6 1.81 19.14 -28.68
CA ILE A 6 0.39 19.43 -28.96
C ILE A 6 -0.51 18.29 -28.45
N GLY A 7 -0.14 17.03 -28.65
CA GLY A 7 -0.95 15.87 -28.20
C GLY A 7 -1.14 15.79 -26.68
N THR A 8 -0.17 16.26 -25.90
CA THR A 8 -0.19 16.17 -24.42
C THR A 8 -0.92 17.34 -23.78
N TYR A 9 -0.85 18.54 -24.36
CA TYR A 9 -1.52 19.74 -23.81
C TYR A 9 -2.93 19.97 -24.36
N LEU A 10 -3.27 19.43 -25.53
CA LEU A 10 -4.61 19.53 -26.10
C LEU A 10 -5.74 19.05 -25.15
N PRO A 11 -5.64 17.88 -24.47
CA PRO A 11 -6.68 17.46 -23.53
C PRO A 11 -6.77 18.39 -22.31
N PHE A 12 -5.64 18.94 -21.85
CA PHE A 12 -5.63 19.92 -20.76
C PHE A 12 -6.34 21.21 -21.16
N VAL A 13 -6.02 21.77 -22.33
CA VAL A 13 -6.68 23.00 -22.84
C VAL A 13 -8.17 22.76 -23.10
N LEU A 14 -8.56 21.61 -23.66
CA LEU A 14 -9.97 21.25 -23.86
C LEU A 14 -10.73 21.10 -22.54
N SER A 15 -10.14 20.44 -21.53
CA SER A 15 -10.78 20.32 -20.21
C SER A 15 -10.94 21.67 -19.52
N ALA A 16 -9.96 22.56 -19.63
CA ALA A 16 -10.04 23.92 -19.09
C ALA A 16 -11.11 24.75 -19.81
N LEU A 17 -11.22 24.61 -21.14
CA LEU A 17 -12.25 25.28 -21.95
C LEU A 17 -13.66 24.79 -21.57
N TRP A 18 -13.84 23.47 -21.43
CA TRP A 18 -15.10 22.88 -20.96
C TRP A 18 -15.47 23.36 -19.56
N ALA A 19 -14.51 23.39 -18.62
CA ALA A 19 -14.73 23.91 -17.28
C ALA A 19 -15.15 25.39 -17.29
N ALA A 20 -14.51 26.22 -18.14
CA ALA A 20 -14.86 27.63 -18.28
C ALA A 20 -16.26 27.84 -18.87
N ILE A 21 -16.64 27.03 -19.87
CA ILE A 21 -17.99 27.04 -20.45
C ILE A 21 -19.03 26.68 -19.40
N VAL A 22 -18.81 25.58 -18.66
CA VAL A 22 -19.70 25.12 -17.58
C VAL A 22 -19.84 26.19 -16.49
N LEU A 23 -18.73 26.78 -16.05
CA LEU A 23 -18.75 27.82 -15.01
C LEU A 23 -19.52 29.06 -15.48
N ARG A 24 -19.31 29.49 -16.73
CA ARG A 24 -20.03 30.62 -17.33
C ARG A 24 -21.52 30.34 -17.50
N LEU A 25 -21.88 29.11 -17.84
CA LEU A 25 -23.27 28.66 -17.97
C LEU A 25 -23.99 28.71 -16.61
N ILE A 26 -23.34 28.21 -15.55
CA ILE A 26 -23.86 28.23 -14.18
C ILE A 26 -23.97 29.66 -13.65
N ALA A 27 -23.00 30.53 -13.93
CA ALA A 27 -23.00 31.91 -13.46
C ALA A 27 -24.09 32.77 -14.12
N ARG A 28 -24.46 32.48 -15.38
CA ARG A 28 -25.55 33.18 -16.07
C ARG A 28 -26.92 32.64 -15.69
N GLU A 29 -27.05 31.33 -15.56
CA GLU A 29 -28.32 30.66 -15.29
C GLU A 29 -28.13 29.53 -14.26
N PRO A 30 -28.41 29.78 -12.96
CA PRO A 30 -28.12 28.83 -11.88
C PRO A 30 -28.92 27.52 -12.01
N ARG A 31 -30.01 27.52 -12.79
CA ARG A 31 -30.77 26.31 -13.13
C ARG A 31 -29.94 25.21 -13.78
N TYR A 32 -28.83 25.54 -14.45
CA TYR A 32 -27.93 24.53 -15.02
C TYR A 32 -26.94 23.91 -14.04
N ALA A 33 -26.83 24.44 -12.81
CA ALA A 33 -25.98 23.84 -11.79
C ALA A 33 -26.42 22.40 -11.46
N LEU A 34 -27.72 22.18 -11.31
CA LEU A 34 -28.29 20.87 -10.99
C LEU A 34 -27.99 19.80 -12.06
N PRO A 35 -28.31 19.99 -13.36
CA PRO A 35 -28.02 18.98 -14.38
C PRO A 35 -26.51 18.74 -14.55
N VAL A 36 -25.66 19.77 -14.46
CA VAL A 36 -24.20 19.60 -14.50
C VAL A 36 -23.72 18.76 -13.31
N LEU A 37 -24.22 19.04 -12.10
CA LEU A 37 -23.91 18.27 -10.90
C LEU A 37 -24.35 16.82 -11.06
N VAL A 38 -25.56 16.57 -11.57
CA VAL A 38 -26.08 15.21 -11.80
C VAL A 38 -25.20 14.44 -12.77
N VAL A 39 -24.82 15.05 -13.90
CA VAL A 39 -23.90 14.41 -14.86
C VAL A 39 -22.54 14.15 -14.20
N ALA A 40 -21.96 15.12 -13.48
CA ALA A 40 -20.70 14.93 -12.79
C ALA A 40 -20.77 13.79 -11.76
N LEU A 41 -21.87 13.69 -10.99
CA LEU A 41 -22.09 12.63 -10.01
C LEU A 41 -22.22 11.26 -10.68
N ILE A 42 -22.91 11.14 -11.81
CA ILE A 42 -23.03 9.88 -12.57
C ILE A 42 -21.66 9.32 -12.96
N TRP A 43 -20.68 10.18 -13.27
CA TRP A 43 -19.32 9.74 -13.61
C TRP A 43 -18.42 9.54 -12.38
N ILE A 44 -18.49 10.43 -11.39
CA ILE A 44 -17.56 10.43 -10.25
C ILE A 44 -17.95 9.39 -9.19
N VAL A 45 -19.26 9.23 -8.92
CA VAL A 45 -19.75 8.37 -7.84
C VAL A 45 -19.37 6.90 -8.06
N PRO A 46 -19.57 6.28 -9.25
CA PRO A 46 -19.15 4.90 -9.48
C PRO A 46 -17.65 4.70 -9.31
N LEU A 47 -16.83 5.64 -9.78
CA LEU A 47 -15.38 5.61 -9.61
C LEU A 47 -14.97 5.71 -8.13
N ALA A 48 -15.64 6.55 -7.36
CA ALA A 48 -15.43 6.68 -5.93
C ALA A 48 -15.81 5.40 -5.18
N ILE A 49 -16.99 4.83 -5.49
CA ILE A 49 -17.47 3.56 -4.91
C ILE A 49 -16.50 2.43 -5.25
N ALA A 50 -16.06 2.31 -6.50
CA ALA A 50 -15.11 1.29 -6.93
C ALA A 50 -13.80 1.39 -6.14
N ARG A 51 -13.25 2.60 -5.97
CA ARG A 51 -12.04 2.84 -5.16
C ARG A 51 -12.24 2.48 -3.69
N ILE A 52 -13.37 2.85 -3.11
CA ILE A 52 -13.70 2.51 -1.71
C ILE A 52 -13.82 0.99 -1.55
N ARG A 53 -14.52 0.32 -2.48
CA ARG A 53 -14.69 -1.13 -2.47
C ARG A 53 -13.35 -1.85 -2.60
N GLN A 54 -12.51 -1.45 -3.55
CA GLN A 54 -11.16 -1.99 -3.71
C GLN A 54 -10.30 -1.79 -2.46
N ARG A 55 -10.35 -0.59 -1.87
CA ARG A 55 -9.62 -0.30 -0.63
C ARG A 55 -10.08 -1.21 0.50
N ARG A 56 -11.39 -1.37 0.69
CA ARG A 56 -11.95 -2.28 1.70
C ARG A 56 -11.53 -3.71 1.45
N LEU A 57 -11.58 -4.19 0.20
CA LEU A 57 -11.14 -5.53 -0.17
C LEU A 57 -9.69 -5.81 0.24
N LEU A 58 -8.78 -4.90 -0.11
CA LEU A 58 -7.36 -5.03 0.21
C LEU A 58 -7.08 -5.00 1.71
N MET A 59 -7.93 -4.31 2.48
CA MET A 59 -7.84 -4.23 3.93
C MET A 59 -8.55 -5.39 4.66
N ARG A 60 -9.23 -6.31 3.97
CA ARG A 60 -9.94 -7.43 4.64
C ARG A 60 -9.04 -8.54 5.14
N GLY A 61 -7.78 -8.60 4.70
CA GLY A 61 -6.87 -9.69 5.06
C GLY A 61 -7.18 -11.03 4.38
N ASN A 62 -8.15 -11.08 3.45
CA ASN A 62 -8.50 -12.28 2.71
C ASN A 62 -7.74 -12.31 1.38
N VAL A 63 -6.59 -13.00 1.35
CA VAL A 63 -5.74 -13.09 0.15
C VAL A 63 -6.45 -13.75 -1.03
N PRO A 64 -7.17 -14.88 -0.88
CA PRO A 64 -7.98 -15.45 -1.97
C PRO A 64 -8.92 -14.44 -2.65
N GLU A 65 -9.68 -13.66 -1.88
CA GLU A 65 -10.56 -12.60 -2.41
C GLU A 65 -9.79 -11.52 -3.20
N VAL A 66 -8.59 -11.15 -2.72
CA VAL A 66 -7.73 -10.18 -3.41
C VAL A 66 -7.22 -10.74 -4.74
N LEU A 67 -6.78 -11.99 -4.75
CA LEU A 67 -6.28 -12.67 -5.96
C LEU A 67 -7.39 -12.87 -6.99
N GLU A 68 -8.60 -13.23 -6.55
CA GLU A 68 -9.78 -13.34 -7.42
C GLU A 68 -10.11 -12.00 -8.09
N ALA A 69 -10.14 -10.91 -7.31
CA ALA A 69 -10.38 -9.58 -7.84
C ALA A 69 -9.28 -9.09 -8.81
N TRP A 70 -8.07 -9.63 -8.70
CA TRP A 70 -6.96 -9.33 -9.58
C TRP A 70 -6.84 -10.28 -10.78
N ALA A 71 -7.60 -11.37 -10.83
CA ALA A 71 -7.51 -12.36 -11.90
C ALA A 71 -7.57 -11.74 -13.32
N PRO A 72 -8.45 -10.77 -13.62
CA PRO A 72 -8.47 -10.13 -14.94
C PRO A 72 -7.17 -9.37 -15.25
N VAL A 73 -6.61 -8.66 -14.25
CA VAL A 73 -5.37 -7.90 -14.41
C VAL A 73 -4.18 -8.84 -14.60
N LEU A 74 -4.13 -9.90 -13.81
CA LEU A 74 -3.08 -10.92 -13.85
C LEU A 74 -3.03 -11.60 -15.23
N GLN A 75 -4.17 -11.83 -15.88
CA GLN A 75 -4.24 -12.43 -17.22
C GLN A 75 -3.69 -11.50 -18.32
N THR A 76 -3.80 -10.18 -18.14
CA THR A 76 -3.35 -9.18 -19.12
C THR A 76 -1.91 -8.69 -18.89
N THR A 77 -1.21 -9.23 -17.89
CA THR A 77 0.10 -8.72 -17.48
C THR A 77 1.21 -9.17 -18.45
N PRO A 78 2.12 -8.27 -18.87
CA PRO A 78 3.30 -8.65 -19.65
C PRO A 78 4.17 -9.66 -18.89
N TYR A 79 4.72 -10.66 -19.58
CA TYR A 79 5.57 -11.71 -18.99
C TYR A 79 4.90 -12.43 -17.80
N PRO A 80 3.78 -13.13 -18.03
CA PRO A 80 2.97 -13.72 -16.96
C PRO A 80 3.75 -14.73 -16.12
N GLU A 81 4.70 -15.46 -16.70
CA GLU A 81 5.54 -16.44 -15.99
C GLU A 81 6.43 -15.82 -14.90
N THR A 82 6.69 -14.51 -14.94
CA THR A 82 7.55 -13.80 -13.98
C THR A 82 6.77 -12.81 -13.13
N ILE A 83 5.96 -11.94 -13.75
CA ILE A 83 5.30 -10.85 -13.02
C ILE A 83 4.12 -11.35 -12.21
N GLN A 84 3.36 -12.32 -12.74
CA GLN A 84 2.16 -12.83 -12.08
C GLN A 84 2.49 -13.50 -10.74
N PRO A 85 3.49 -14.40 -10.63
CA PRO A 85 3.88 -14.97 -9.34
C PRO A 85 4.42 -13.93 -8.36
N LEU A 86 5.10 -12.87 -8.82
CA LEU A 86 5.60 -11.80 -7.95
C LEU A 86 4.47 -10.93 -7.38
N LEU A 87 3.44 -10.63 -8.16
CA LEU A 87 2.24 -9.94 -7.68
C LEU A 87 1.49 -10.78 -6.64
N VAL A 88 1.37 -12.09 -6.89
CA VAL A 88 0.80 -13.05 -5.96
C VAL A 88 1.63 -13.12 -4.67
N ALA A 89 2.97 -13.21 -4.78
CA ALA A 89 3.87 -13.19 -3.64
C ALA A 89 3.73 -11.92 -2.81
N THR A 90 3.56 -10.77 -3.46
CA THR A 90 3.34 -9.48 -2.80
C THR A 90 2.04 -9.49 -1.99
N ALA A 91 0.96 -10.04 -2.55
CA ALA A 91 -0.31 -10.15 -1.83
C ALA A 91 -0.21 -11.06 -0.61
N TYR A 92 0.45 -12.22 -0.74
CA TYR A 92 0.70 -13.11 0.39
C TYR A 92 1.59 -12.46 1.45
N ALA A 93 2.72 -11.88 1.06
CA ALA A 93 3.67 -11.25 1.97
C ALA A 93 3.03 -10.07 2.72
N ALA A 94 2.29 -9.20 2.04
CA ALA A 94 1.62 -8.04 2.65
C ALA A 94 0.57 -8.43 3.71
N ASN A 95 0.06 -9.67 3.67
CA ASN A 95 -0.89 -10.23 4.62
C ASN A 95 -0.26 -11.24 5.61
N GLY A 96 1.07 -11.36 5.61
CA GLY A 96 1.80 -12.22 6.55
C GLY A 96 1.78 -13.72 6.21
N TRP A 97 1.45 -14.12 4.98
CA TRP A 97 1.44 -15.51 4.52
C TRP A 97 2.83 -15.88 3.97
N ILE A 98 3.79 -16.08 4.87
CA ILE A 98 5.23 -16.16 4.55
C ILE A 98 5.54 -17.32 3.61
N GLU A 99 5.07 -18.52 3.92
CA GLU A 99 5.40 -19.72 3.14
C GLU A 99 4.78 -19.69 1.74
N GLN A 100 3.55 -19.20 1.61
CA GLN A 100 2.89 -19.04 0.32
C GLN A 100 3.55 -17.93 -0.52
N ALA A 101 4.03 -16.87 0.12
CA ALA A 101 4.80 -15.83 -0.55
C ALA A 101 6.14 -16.38 -1.05
N ARG A 102 6.90 -17.10 -0.21
CA ARG A 102 8.16 -17.76 -0.61
C ARG A 102 7.94 -18.72 -1.77
N GLU A 103 6.89 -19.53 -1.71
CA GLU A 103 6.52 -20.46 -2.78
C GLU A 103 6.15 -19.74 -4.08
N ALA A 104 5.40 -18.65 -4.01
CA ALA A 104 5.07 -17.84 -5.18
C ALA A 104 6.32 -17.20 -5.81
N VAL A 105 7.28 -16.73 -5.01
CA VAL A 105 8.57 -16.25 -5.52
C VAL A 105 9.37 -17.38 -6.19
N ARG A 106 9.38 -18.59 -5.62
CA ARG A 106 10.08 -19.75 -6.21
C ARG A 106 9.54 -20.13 -7.59
N ARG A 107 8.23 -19.94 -7.82
CA ARG A 107 7.57 -20.23 -9.10
C ARG A 107 7.84 -19.19 -10.18
N ALA A 108 8.32 -18.00 -9.82
CA ALA A 108 8.62 -16.96 -10.78
C ALA A 108 9.80 -17.37 -11.68
N LYS A 109 9.61 -17.32 -13.01
CA LYS A 109 10.68 -17.59 -13.95
C LYS A 109 11.72 -16.47 -13.94
N LYS A 110 12.99 -16.82 -13.76
CA LYS A 110 14.12 -15.90 -13.71
C LYS A 110 14.66 -15.59 -15.12
N GLY A 111 13.94 -14.75 -15.86
CA GLY A 111 14.31 -14.31 -17.22
C GLY A 111 14.58 -12.80 -17.31
N GLU A 112 14.45 -12.18 -18.47
CA GLU A 112 14.63 -10.72 -18.64
C GLU A 112 13.65 -9.90 -17.78
N ALA A 113 12.39 -10.36 -17.67
CA ALA A 113 11.39 -9.72 -16.82
C ALA A 113 11.75 -9.77 -15.32
N TRP A 114 12.66 -10.67 -14.91
CA TRP A 114 13.06 -10.83 -13.52
C TRP A 114 13.97 -9.71 -13.04
N SER A 115 14.86 -9.20 -13.91
CA SER A 115 15.66 -8.01 -13.62
C SER A 115 14.81 -6.75 -13.68
N ALA A 116 13.81 -6.69 -14.57
CA ALA A 116 12.87 -5.58 -14.65
C ALA A 116 11.95 -5.48 -13.41
N ALA A 117 11.67 -6.59 -12.73
CA ALA A 117 10.81 -6.66 -11.54
C ALA A 117 11.59 -6.55 -10.21
N ASP A 118 12.78 -5.97 -10.23
CA ASP A 118 13.64 -5.82 -9.05
C ASP A 118 12.93 -5.08 -7.90
N GLU A 119 12.14 -4.05 -8.22
CA GLU A 119 11.41 -3.27 -7.21
C GLU A 119 10.42 -4.15 -6.42
N GLN A 120 9.57 -4.90 -7.12
CA GLN A 120 8.57 -5.79 -6.52
C GLN A 120 9.24 -6.90 -5.71
N ARG A 121 10.34 -7.46 -6.23
CA ARG A 121 11.09 -8.48 -5.51
C ARG A 121 11.66 -7.97 -4.19
N ARG A 122 12.31 -6.80 -4.21
CA ARG A 122 12.87 -6.20 -2.98
C ARG A 122 11.80 -5.90 -1.94
N ILE A 123 10.59 -5.50 -2.36
CA ILE A 123 9.46 -5.33 -1.45
C ILE A 123 9.12 -6.66 -0.77
N VAL A 124 8.95 -7.73 -1.55
CA VAL A 124 8.62 -9.06 -1.04
C VAL A 124 9.73 -9.57 -0.11
N ASP A 125 10.98 -9.51 -0.55
CA ASP A 125 12.14 -9.97 0.23
C ASP A 125 12.24 -9.21 1.55
N THR A 126 12.07 -7.88 1.54
CA THR A 126 12.07 -7.07 2.77
C THR A 126 10.96 -7.49 3.74
N LEU A 127 9.75 -7.76 3.26
CA LEU A 127 8.65 -8.20 4.11
C LEU A 127 8.88 -9.59 4.70
N LEU A 128 9.39 -10.53 3.89
CA LEU A 128 9.68 -11.89 4.35
C LEU A 128 10.79 -11.90 5.41
N GLU A 129 11.85 -11.12 5.20
CA GLU A 129 12.94 -10.98 6.15
C GLU A 129 12.49 -10.25 7.42
N ALA A 130 11.65 -9.23 7.31
CA ALA A 130 11.15 -8.49 8.47
C ALA A 130 10.24 -9.33 9.37
N PHE A 131 9.41 -10.20 8.78
CA PHE A 131 8.39 -10.94 9.52
C PHE A 131 8.88 -12.26 10.11
N ASP A 132 9.74 -13.00 9.41
CA ASP A 132 10.13 -14.36 9.78
C ASP A 132 11.62 -14.68 9.53
N GLY A 133 12.37 -13.75 8.93
CA GLY A 133 13.77 -13.96 8.56
C GLY A 133 14.76 -13.15 9.41
N ASP A 134 15.84 -12.74 8.75
CA ASP A 134 16.89 -11.89 9.37
C ASP A 134 16.44 -10.42 9.35
N ARG A 135 16.09 -9.92 10.54
CA ARG A 135 15.65 -8.53 10.73
C ARG A 135 16.71 -7.51 10.33
N GLU A 136 18.00 -7.80 10.53
CA GLU A 136 19.07 -6.93 10.07
C GLU A 136 19.16 -6.92 8.55
N ARG A 137 18.96 -8.09 7.92
CA ARG A 137 18.87 -8.18 6.46
C ARG A 137 17.69 -7.40 5.92
N ALA A 138 16.54 -7.43 6.58
CA ALA A 138 15.39 -6.62 6.21
C ALA A 138 15.73 -5.12 6.21
N VAL A 139 16.44 -4.64 7.23
CA VAL A 139 16.91 -3.25 7.31
C VAL A 139 17.88 -2.92 6.17
N ARG A 140 18.86 -3.80 5.89
CA ARG A 140 19.80 -3.61 4.78
C ARG A 140 19.08 -3.53 3.43
N LEU A 141 18.15 -4.45 3.16
CA LEU A 141 17.35 -4.47 1.93
C LEU A 141 16.52 -3.20 1.77
N ALA A 142 15.90 -2.72 2.86
CA ALA A 142 15.11 -1.49 2.82
C ALA A 142 15.97 -0.24 2.56
N ILE A 143 17.20 -0.17 3.10
CA ILE A 143 18.15 0.92 2.82
C ILE A 143 18.57 0.90 1.35
N GLU A 144 18.85 -0.28 0.78
CA GLU A 144 19.14 -0.40 -0.66
C GLU A 144 17.96 0.03 -1.52
N PHE A 145 16.74 -0.34 -1.10
CA PHE A 145 15.51 -0.02 -1.81
C PHE A 145 15.23 1.49 -1.89
N ASP A 146 15.53 2.23 -0.82
CA ASP A 146 15.36 3.69 -0.79
C ASP A 146 16.32 4.42 -1.75
N LYS A 147 17.50 3.84 -2.01
CA LYS A 147 18.52 4.41 -2.92
C LYS A 147 18.21 4.24 -4.41
N LEU A 148 17.20 3.43 -4.77
CA LEU A 148 16.87 3.20 -6.17
C LEU A 148 16.36 4.49 -6.83
N PRO A 149 16.67 4.74 -8.11
CA PRO A 149 16.09 5.85 -8.83
C PRO A 149 14.56 5.71 -8.86
N LEU A 150 13.86 6.85 -8.73
CA LEU A 150 12.41 6.87 -8.89
C LEU A 150 12.07 6.77 -10.39
N PRO A 151 11.08 5.96 -10.78
CA PRO A 151 10.72 5.83 -12.18
C PRO A 151 10.19 7.17 -12.72
N PRO A 152 10.34 7.44 -14.03
CA PRO A 152 9.90 8.68 -14.69
C PRO A 152 8.37 8.69 -14.85
N VAL A 153 7.65 8.73 -13.72
CA VAL A 153 6.19 8.72 -13.64
C VAL A 153 5.67 10.08 -13.14
N GLY A 154 4.36 10.31 -13.30
CA GLY A 154 3.72 11.53 -12.80
C GLY A 154 3.92 11.78 -11.30
N VAL A 155 3.91 13.05 -10.90
CA VAL A 155 4.24 13.51 -9.52
C VAL A 155 3.47 12.76 -8.43
N PHE A 156 2.19 12.47 -8.65
CA PHE A 156 1.36 11.73 -7.69
C PHE A 156 1.84 10.29 -7.47
N LEU A 157 2.15 9.57 -8.55
CA LEU A 157 2.63 8.20 -8.46
C LEU A 157 4.03 8.16 -7.85
N ARG A 158 4.89 9.12 -8.21
CA ARG A 158 6.22 9.27 -7.62
C ARG A 158 6.15 9.49 -6.10
N ARG A 159 5.25 10.36 -5.62
CA ARG A 159 5.01 10.55 -4.17
C ARG A 159 4.55 9.27 -3.49
N ARG A 160 3.67 8.50 -4.14
CA ARG A 160 3.18 7.22 -3.59
C ARG A 160 4.29 6.17 -3.49
N ILE A 161 5.14 6.06 -4.51
CA ILE A 161 6.30 5.15 -4.51
C ILE A 161 7.28 5.54 -3.41
N SER A 162 7.60 6.84 -3.30
CA SER A 162 8.48 7.34 -2.23
C SER A 162 7.91 7.07 -0.83
N ALA A 163 6.61 7.27 -0.62
CA ALA A 163 5.96 6.95 0.66
C ALA A 163 6.00 5.44 0.97
N LEU A 164 5.85 4.58 -0.05
CA LEU A 164 5.98 3.13 0.12
C LEU A 164 7.40 2.72 0.51
N ARG A 165 8.42 3.28 -0.17
CA ARG A 165 9.84 3.05 0.13
C ARG A 165 10.21 3.46 1.56
N ALA A 166 9.87 4.69 1.94
CA ALA A 166 10.10 5.19 3.29
C ALA A 166 9.34 4.35 4.34
N GLY A 167 8.10 3.96 4.04
CA GLY A 167 7.31 3.08 4.91
C GLY A 167 7.94 1.70 5.11
N LEU A 168 8.55 1.10 4.07
CA LEU A 168 9.26 -0.17 4.18
C LEU A 168 10.53 -0.07 5.03
N GLY A 169 11.27 1.04 4.93
CA GLY A 169 12.41 1.32 5.82
C GLY A 169 11.98 1.40 7.28
N ALA A 170 10.95 2.20 7.57
CA ALA A 170 10.39 2.31 8.91
C ALA A 170 9.83 0.97 9.42
N LEU A 171 9.24 0.15 8.54
CA LEU A 171 8.74 -1.18 8.87
C LEU A 171 9.89 -2.11 9.26
N ALA A 172 10.93 -2.19 8.45
CA ALA A 172 12.08 -3.05 8.73
C ALA A 172 12.74 -2.70 10.07
N ARG A 173 12.92 -1.40 10.35
CA ARG A 173 13.43 -0.91 11.65
C ARG A 173 12.51 -1.23 12.83
N ALA A 174 11.20 -1.07 12.66
CA ALA A 174 10.23 -1.41 13.70
C ALA A 174 10.33 -2.90 14.08
N PHE A 175 10.34 -3.80 13.09
CA PHE A 175 10.48 -5.24 13.34
C PHE A 175 11.85 -5.62 13.89
N ALA A 176 12.90 -4.87 13.54
CA ALA A 176 14.24 -4.99 14.13
C ALA A 176 14.37 -4.37 15.53
N ARG A 177 13.30 -3.77 16.09
CA ARG A 177 13.31 -3.06 17.39
C ARG A 177 14.33 -1.91 17.44
N THR A 178 14.56 -1.26 16.31
CA THR A 178 15.47 -0.10 16.18
C THR A 178 14.76 1.08 15.49
N PRO A 179 13.58 1.52 15.98
CA PRO A 179 12.84 2.60 15.35
C PRO A 179 13.57 3.94 15.43
N GLU A 180 13.46 4.73 14.36
CA GLU A 180 13.98 6.09 14.31
C GLU A 180 12.89 7.15 14.62
N PRO A 181 13.28 8.35 15.09
CA PRO A 181 12.35 9.45 15.27
C PRO A 181 11.56 9.75 13.98
N GLY A 182 10.23 9.62 14.06
CA GLY A 182 9.33 9.87 12.94
C GLY A 182 8.84 8.61 12.21
N ASP A 183 9.40 7.43 12.46
CA ASP A 183 9.00 6.18 11.82
C ASP A 183 7.51 5.89 11.98
N ARG A 184 6.96 6.11 13.19
CA ARG A 184 5.52 5.95 13.44
C ARG A 184 4.66 6.80 12.49
N ARG A 185 5.09 8.03 12.17
CA ARG A 185 4.35 8.91 11.24
C ARG A 185 4.46 8.42 9.79
N LEU A 186 5.65 7.95 9.39
CA LEU A 186 5.87 7.37 8.06
C LEU A 186 5.00 6.12 7.85
N LEU A 187 4.96 5.23 8.85
CA LEU A 187 4.15 4.01 8.81
C LEU A 187 2.66 4.33 8.69
N ILE A 188 2.13 5.27 9.49
CA ILE A 188 0.74 5.70 9.40
C ILE A 188 0.42 6.32 8.02
N ALA A 189 1.34 7.11 7.47
CA ALA A 189 1.16 7.70 6.14
C ALA A 189 1.17 6.62 5.04
N ALA A 190 2.12 5.68 5.09
CA ALA A 190 2.24 4.57 4.15
C ALA A 190 1.01 3.64 4.21
N ALA A 191 0.51 3.32 5.41
CA ALA A 191 -0.71 2.55 5.62
C ALA A 191 -1.95 3.18 4.97
N LYS A 192 -2.00 4.52 4.88
CA LYS A 192 -3.10 5.25 4.22
C LYS A 192 -2.95 5.26 2.70
N SER A 193 -1.74 5.38 2.18
CA SER A 193 -1.48 5.46 0.73
C SER A 193 -1.43 4.10 0.02
N SER A 194 -1.25 3.01 0.79
CA SER A 194 -0.99 1.68 0.26
C SER A 194 -1.92 0.64 0.90
N PRO A 195 -3.19 0.52 0.42
CA PRO A 195 -4.19 -0.34 1.05
C PRO A 195 -3.79 -1.82 1.18
N LEU A 196 -3.03 -2.36 0.21
CA LEU A 196 -2.54 -3.74 0.26
C LEU A 196 -1.61 -3.99 1.46
N PHE A 197 -0.74 -3.01 1.75
CA PHE A 197 0.24 -3.07 2.84
C PHE A 197 -0.29 -2.42 4.12
N HIS A 198 -1.59 -2.10 4.17
CA HIS A 198 -2.18 -1.36 5.27
C HIS A 198 -1.86 -2.01 6.61
N TRP A 199 -2.13 -3.32 6.73
CA TRP A 199 -1.90 -4.05 7.97
C TRP A 199 -0.42 -4.20 8.31
N ALA A 200 0.42 -4.54 7.34
CA ALA A 200 1.88 -4.59 7.55
C ALA A 200 2.41 -3.30 8.22
N PHE A 201 2.01 -2.14 7.70
CA PHE A 201 2.42 -0.85 8.28
C PHE A 201 1.71 -0.53 9.60
N SER A 202 0.44 -0.91 9.76
CA SER A 202 -0.29 -0.73 11.02
C SER A 202 0.31 -1.55 12.17
N TYR A 203 0.70 -2.80 11.92
CA TYR A 203 1.40 -3.64 12.91
C TYR A 203 2.77 -3.08 13.26
N ALA A 204 3.56 -2.65 12.27
CA ALA A 204 4.81 -1.96 12.52
C ALA A 204 4.61 -0.68 13.35
N ALA A 205 3.60 0.13 13.05
CA ALA A 205 3.30 1.34 13.81
C ALA A 205 2.89 1.03 15.26
N ALA A 206 2.23 -0.11 15.48
CA ALA A 206 1.89 -0.59 16.81
C ALA A 206 3.14 -1.00 17.59
N ILE A 207 4.08 -1.71 16.95
CA ILE A 207 5.38 -2.06 17.55
C ILE A 207 6.12 -0.80 18.01
N VAL A 208 6.26 0.21 17.13
CA VAL A 208 6.89 1.49 17.50
C VAL A 208 6.17 2.16 18.67
N ALA A 209 4.83 2.14 18.67
CA ALA A 209 4.06 2.71 19.76
C ALA A 209 4.22 1.94 21.09
N ILE A 210 4.39 0.62 21.04
CA ILE A 210 4.73 -0.19 22.23
C ILE A 210 6.10 0.18 22.76
N ASP A 211 7.10 0.30 21.88
CA ASP A 211 8.48 0.66 22.25
C ASP A 211 8.51 2.07 22.89
N ASP A 212 7.65 2.99 22.43
CA ASP A 212 7.42 4.32 23.02
C ASP A 212 6.60 4.28 24.34
N GLY A 213 6.08 3.12 24.76
CA GLY A 213 5.17 2.98 25.90
C GLY A 213 3.77 3.55 25.68
N ASP A 214 3.37 3.87 24.45
CA ASP A 214 2.08 4.46 24.09
C ASP A 214 1.05 3.38 23.72
N ALA A 215 0.53 2.69 24.75
CA ALA A 215 -0.49 1.64 24.61
C ALA A 215 -1.74 2.11 23.83
N LYS A 216 -2.14 3.37 23.99
CA LYS A 216 -3.31 3.94 23.29
C LYS A 216 -3.04 4.09 21.79
N ALA A 217 -1.84 4.53 21.38
CA ALA A 217 -1.47 4.54 19.98
C ALA A 217 -1.35 3.13 19.40
N ALA A 218 -0.74 2.19 20.13
CA ALA A 218 -0.62 0.81 19.69
C ALA A 218 -2.00 0.17 19.45
N ARG A 219 -2.93 0.31 20.41
CA ARG A 219 -4.32 -0.17 20.27
C ARG A 219 -5.04 0.44 19.07
N ARG A 220 -4.87 1.74 18.83
CA ARG A 220 -5.46 2.42 17.67
C ARG A 220 -4.87 1.93 16.34
N ALA A 221 -3.60 1.57 16.31
CA ALA A 221 -2.94 1.13 15.08
C ALA A 221 -3.47 -0.23 14.60
N ILE A 222 -3.74 -1.16 15.52
CA ILE A 222 -4.31 -2.48 15.20
C ILE A 222 -5.84 -2.54 15.28
N ALA A 223 -6.50 -1.42 15.57
CA ALA A 223 -7.95 -1.37 15.68
C ALA A 223 -8.63 -1.72 14.35
N GLY A 224 -9.56 -2.68 14.38
CA GLY A 224 -10.26 -3.16 13.19
C GLY A 224 -9.45 -4.14 12.34
N ALA A 225 -8.35 -4.69 12.88
CA ALA A 225 -7.64 -5.79 12.23
C ALA A 225 -8.61 -6.95 11.93
N PRO A 226 -8.46 -7.61 10.76
CA PRO A 226 -9.28 -8.76 10.43
C PRO A 226 -8.92 -9.94 11.34
N ALA A 227 -9.83 -10.91 11.44
CA ALA A 227 -9.53 -12.18 12.08
C ALA A 227 -8.52 -12.94 11.21
N TRP A 228 -7.24 -12.86 11.57
CA TRP A 228 -6.18 -13.47 10.79
C TRP A 228 -6.27 -15.01 10.84
N PRO A 229 -6.16 -15.69 9.68
CA PRO A 229 -6.10 -17.14 9.64
C PRO A 229 -4.81 -17.65 10.30
N THR A 230 -4.81 -18.92 10.70
CA THR A 230 -3.64 -19.58 11.33
C THR A 230 -2.38 -19.50 10.48
N ALA A 231 -2.51 -19.46 9.16
CA ALA A 231 -1.40 -19.38 8.22
C ALA A 231 -0.72 -17.99 8.17
N SER A 232 -1.35 -16.93 8.71
CA SER A 232 -0.78 -15.58 8.71
C SER A 232 -0.03 -15.31 10.01
N VAL A 233 1.22 -14.83 9.90
CA VAL A 233 2.01 -14.40 11.06
C VAL A 233 1.38 -13.22 11.82
N PHE A 234 0.51 -12.44 11.16
CA PHE A 234 -0.22 -11.35 11.83
C PHE A 234 -1.16 -11.85 12.91
N ARG A 235 -1.58 -13.12 12.89
CA ARG A 235 -2.31 -13.71 14.01
C ARG A 235 -1.45 -13.72 15.28
N ALA A 236 -0.20 -14.19 15.17
CA ALA A 236 0.72 -14.24 16.30
C ALA A 236 1.10 -12.83 16.78
N PHE A 237 1.44 -11.92 15.86
CA PHE A 237 1.74 -10.53 16.22
C PHE A 237 0.56 -9.82 16.87
N HIS A 238 -0.68 -10.08 16.44
CA HIS A 238 -1.86 -9.49 17.07
C HIS A 238 -1.97 -9.89 18.54
N GLN A 239 -1.85 -11.20 18.81
CA GLN A 239 -1.93 -11.73 20.17
C GLN A 239 -0.80 -11.18 21.06
N GLU A 240 0.43 -11.13 20.54
CA GLU A 240 1.58 -10.57 21.25
C GLU A 240 1.37 -9.08 21.58
N LEU A 241 0.94 -8.28 20.61
CA LEU A 241 0.70 -6.85 20.80
C LEU A 241 -0.44 -6.58 21.78
N GLU A 242 -1.53 -7.35 21.74
CA GLU A 242 -2.63 -7.21 22.71
C GLU A 242 -2.16 -7.48 24.14
N GLN A 243 -1.32 -8.50 24.35
CA GLN A 243 -0.73 -8.80 25.64
C GLN A 243 0.21 -7.66 26.12
N GLN A 244 1.04 -7.12 25.23
CA GLN A 244 1.95 -6.01 25.55
C GLN A 244 1.17 -4.73 25.89
N ILE A 245 0.11 -4.41 25.15
CA ILE A 245 -0.80 -3.29 25.43
C ILE A 245 -1.41 -3.45 26.82
N ALA A 246 -1.98 -4.62 27.13
CA ALA A 246 -2.59 -4.89 28.42
C ALA A 246 -1.59 -4.75 29.58
N ARG A 247 -0.35 -5.22 29.38
CA ARG A 247 0.72 -5.10 30.37
C ARG A 247 1.08 -3.63 30.65
N ILE A 248 1.22 -2.80 29.62
CA ILE A 248 1.52 -1.37 29.78
C ILE A 248 0.38 -0.65 30.50
N GLU A 249 -0.87 -0.98 30.15
CA GLU A 249 -2.05 -0.39 30.82
C GLU A 249 -2.11 -0.77 32.30
N ALA A 250 -1.86 -2.03 32.64
CA ALA A 250 -1.83 -2.50 34.02
C ALA A 250 -0.76 -1.76 34.86
N ILE A 251 0.44 -1.55 34.30
CA ILE A 251 1.52 -0.80 34.97
C ILE A 251 1.14 0.66 35.21
N ARG A 252 0.34 1.27 34.33
CA ARG A 252 -0.09 2.68 34.48
C ARG A 252 -1.28 2.87 35.41
N SER A 253 -2.08 1.82 35.63
CA SER A 253 -3.23 1.86 36.55
C SER A 253 -2.89 1.48 37.99
N ALA A 254 -1.71 0.92 38.22
CA ALA A 254 -1.15 0.62 39.54
C ALA A 254 -0.39 1.83 40.09
#